data_AF-A0A2S2N9D8-F1
#
_entry.id   AF-A0A2S2N9D8-F1
#
_cell.length_a   1.000
_cell.length_b   1.000
_cell.length_c   1.000
_cell.angle_alpha   90.00
_cell.angle_beta   90.00
_cell.angle_gamma   90.00
#
_symmetry.space_group_name_H-M   'P 1'
#
loop_
_entity.id
_entity.type
_entity.pdbx_description
1 polymer ?
#
loop_
_entity_poly.entity_id
_entity_poly.type
_entity_poly.pdbx_seq_one_letter_code
_entity_poly.pdbx_strand_id
1 'polypeptide(L)'
;FVSFLQNRAHILISDPECLAGIVTRGWITFDELRIIVLDDADSLLKVGYKPEIEFILNNKSMVSTDKRTTVLFSTTVYKDVQQIAMTYLKSNYVSIDVE
;
A
#
# COMPACT_ATOMS: atom_id res chain seq x y z
N PHE A 1 19.88 4.88 1.54
CA PHE A 1 18.76 3.96 1.26
C PHE A 1 19.22 2.53 0.97
N VAL A 2 19.97 2.27 -0.12
CA VAL A 2 20.38 0.89 -0.50
C VAL A 2 21.08 0.12 0.62
N SER A 3 22.01 0.77 1.34
CA SER A 3 22.73 0.12 2.45
C SER A 3 21.85 -0.28 3.64
N PHE A 4 20.69 0.35 3.85
CA PHE A 4 19.75 -0.02 4.91
C PHE A 4 18.90 -1.24 4.54
N LEU A 5 18.57 -1.41 3.25
CA LEU A 5 17.86 -2.59 2.76
C LEU A 5 18.71 -3.86 2.81
N GLN A 6 20.05 -3.72 2.81
CA GLN A 6 20.98 -4.85 2.91
C GLN A 6 20.91 -5.58 4.26
N ASN A 7 20.41 -4.93 5.32
CA ASN A 7 20.33 -5.51 6.67
C ASN A 7 18.96 -6.10 7.03
N ARG A 8 18.12 -6.43 6.03
CA ARG A 8 16.71 -6.86 6.18
C ARG A 8 15.87 -5.81 6.93
N ALA A 9 15.03 -5.11 6.17
CA ALA A 9 14.04 -4.20 6.78
C ALA A 9 12.77 -4.99 7.16
N HIS A 10 12.39 -4.94 8.43
CA HIS A 10 11.11 -5.50 8.90
C HIS A 10 9.94 -4.50 8.72
N ILE A 11 10.25 -3.21 8.73
CA ILE A 11 9.32 -2.11 8.53
C ILE A 11 9.92 -1.16 7.50
N LEU A 12 9.13 -0.79 6.51
CA LEU A 12 9.49 0.19 5.49
C LEU A 12 8.40 1.25 5.43
N ILE A 13 8.81 2.52 5.53
CA ILE A 13 7.94 3.69 5.34
C ILE A 13 8.49 4.45 4.15
N SER A 14 7.63 4.76 3.19
CA SER A 14 8.00 5.44 1.96
C SER A 14 6.80 6.14 1.35
N ASP A 15 7.05 7.20 0.59
CA ASP A 15 6.07 7.69 -0.38
C ASP A 15 5.88 6.67 -1.52
N PRO A 16 4.76 6.76 -2.29
CA PRO A 16 4.49 5.84 -3.37
C PRO A 16 5.55 5.85 -4.48
N GLU A 17 6.06 7.03 -4.84
CA GLU A 17 7.04 7.20 -5.92
C GLU A 17 8.38 6.51 -5.61
N CYS A 18 8.95 6.73 -4.42
CA CYS A 18 10.20 6.07 -4.04
C CYS A 18 10.01 4.56 -3.89
N LEU A 19 8.89 4.12 -3.31
CA LEU A 19 8.61 2.69 -3.17
C LEU A 19 8.45 2.01 -4.54
N ALA A 20 7.73 2.63 -5.48
CA ALA A 20 7.61 2.13 -6.85
C ALA A 20 8.99 2.05 -7.54
N GLY A 21 9.87 3.04 -7.32
CA GLY A 21 11.24 3.02 -7.79
C GLY A 21 12.08 1.87 -7.21
N ILE A 22 11.96 1.60 -5.90
CA ILE A 22 12.65 0.50 -5.21
C ILE A 22 12.16 -0.86 -5.73
N VAL A 23 10.85 -1.02 -5.89
CA VAL A 23 10.20 -2.24 -6.42
C VAL A 23 10.62 -2.50 -7.86
N THR A 24 10.63 -1.45 -8.71
CA THR A 24 11.06 -1.55 -10.11
C THR A 24 12.50 -2.04 -10.24
N ARG A 25 13.38 -1.64 -9.31
CA ARG A 25 14.78 -2.07 -9.28
C ARG A 25 14.97 -3.48 -8.70
N GLY A 26 13.92 -4.11 -8.17
CA GLY A 26 13.97 -5.44 -7.58
C GLY A 26 14.74 -5.49 -6.25
N TRP A 27 14.85 -4.37 -5.54
CA TRP A 27 15.57 -4.32 -4.26
C TRP A 27 14.78 -4.91 -3.10
N ILE A 28 13.45 -5.01 -3.25
CA ILE A 28 12.55 -5.66 -2.30
C ILE A 28 11.54 -6.53 -3.04
N THR A 29 11.00 -7.52 -2.35
CA THR A 29 9.81 -8.27 -2.75
C THR A 29 8.79 -8.24 -1.63
N PHE A 30 7.54 -8.61 -1.95
CA PHE A 30 6.44 -8.62 -1.00
C PHE A 30 6.04 -10.04 -0.57
N ASP A 31 6.86 -11.06 -0.86
CA ASP A 31 6.53 -12.48 -0.70
C ASP A 31 6.25 -12.88 0.77
N GLU A 32 6.83 -12.14 1.72
CA GLU A 32 6.63 -12.33 3.16
C GLU A 32 5.84 -11.20 3.83
N LEU A 33 5.22 -10.31 3.03
CA LEU A 33 4.50 -9.15 3.54
C LEU A 33 3.23 -9.59 4.29
N ARG A 34 3.17 -9.26 5.59
CA ARG A 34 2.00 -9.56 6.44
C ARG A 34 1.06 -8.39 6.60
N ILE A 35 1.58 -7.16 6.54
CA ILE A 35 0.85 -5.94 6.83
C ILE A 35 1.24 -4.87 5.80
N ILE A 36 0.24 -4.18 5.26
CA ILE A 36 0.41 -2.97 4.48
C ILE A 36 -0.55 -1.90 4.99
N VAL A 37 -0.06 -0.67 5.10
CA VAL A 37 -0.84 0.48 5.55
C VAL A 37 -0.82 1.54 4.45
N LEU A 38 -2.00 1.98 4.04
CA LEU A 38 -2.21 3.14 3.18
C LEU A 38 -2.64 4.29 4.09
N ASP A 39 -1.71 5.18 4.42
CA ASP A 39 -2.00 6.35 5.24
C ASP A 39 -2.39 7.55 4.36
N ASP A 40 -3.25 8.42 4.88
CA ASP A 40 -3.75 9.63 4.20
C ASP A 40 -4.16 9.39 2.72
N ALA A 41 -4.95 8.32 2.50
CA ALA A 41 -5.23 7.79 1.18
C ALA A 41 -5.92 8.79 0.24
N ASP A 42 -6.80 9.65 0.77
CA ASP A 42 -7.43 10.71 0.00
C ASP A 42 -6.42 11.74 -0.51
N SER A 43 -5.45 12.13 0.31
CA SER A 43 -4.38 13.04 -0.11
C SER A 43 -3.47 12.42 -1.16
N LEU A 44 -3.10 11.15 -1.01
CA LEU A 44 -2.29 10.44 -2.02
C LEU A 44 -2.98 10.40 -3.39
N LEU A 45 -4.28 10.11 -3.40
CA LEU A 45 -5.07 10.07 -4.64
C LEU A 45 -5.28 11.47 -5.23
N LYS A 46 -5.44 12.50 -4.39
CA LYS A 46 -5.55 13.89 -4.82
C LYS A 46 -4.28 14.41 -5.48
N VAL A 47 -3.10 14.00 -4.99
CA VAL A 47 -1.80 14.34 -5.60
C VAL A 47 -1.58 13.59 -6.92
N GLY A 48 -2.29 12.48 -7.13
CA GLY A 48 -2.25 11.71 -8.38
C GLY A 48 -1.45 10.42 -8.28
N TYR A 49 -1.11 9.94 -7.08
CA TYR A 49 -0.32 8.72 -6.86
C TYR A 49 -1.08 7.40 -7.08
N LYS A 50 -2.26 7.45 -7.68
CA LYS A 50 -3.05 6.24 -7.99
C LYS A 50 -2.26 5.22 -8.83
N PRO A 51 -1.55 5.61 -9.91
CA PRO A 51 -0.78 4.66 -10.71
C PRO A 51 0.32 3.93 -9.93
N GLU A 52 1.04 4.64 -9.05
CA GLU A 52 2.10 4.06 -8.21
C GLU A 52 1.52 3.11 -7.17
N ILE A 53 0.42 3.50 -6.52
CA ILE A 53 -0.29 2.63 -5.55
C ILE A 53 -0.76 1.35 -6.25
N GLU A 54 -1.40 1.46 -7.42
CA GLU A 54 -1.85 0.29 -8.19
C GLU A 54 -0.66 -0.56 -8.66
N PHE A 55 0.45 0.06 -9.09
CA PHE A 55 1.67 -0.65 -9.46
C PHE A 55 2.26 -1.47 -8.30
N ILE A 56 2.30 -0.88 -7.10
CA ILE A 56 2.81 -1.54 -5.89
C ILE A 56 1.88 -2.68 -5.48
N LEU A 57 0.57 -2.42 -5.38
CA LEU A 57 -0.44 -3.37 -4.89
C LEU A 57 -0.71 -4.53 -5.86
N ASN A 58 -0.48 -4.32 -7.17
CA ASN A 58 -0.57 -5.37 -8.19
C ASN A 58 0.78 -6.01 -8.53
N ASN A 59 1.84 -5.72 -7.75
CA ASN A 59 3.13 -6.35 -7.99
C ASN A 59 3.03 -7.88 -7.92
N LYS A 60 3.73 -8.59 -8.81
CA LYS A 60 3.72 -10.05 -8.88
C LYS A 60 4.09 -10.78 -7.58
N SER A 61 4.91 -10.17 -6.73
CA SER A 61 5.33 -10.74 -5.44
C SER A 61 4.37 -10.41 -4.30
N MET A 62 3.34 -9.60 -4.55
CA MET A 62 2.38 -9.19 -3.54
C MET A 62 1.58 -10.38 -3.05
N VAL A 63 1.74 -10.69 -1.76
CA VAL A 63 0.93 -11.69 -1.05
C VAL A 63 -0.55 -11.34 -1.20
N SER A 64 -1.40 -12.32 -1.52
CA SER A 64 -2.83 -12.09 -1.74
C SER A 64 -3.52 -11.41 -0.56
N THR A 65 -4.57 -10.63 -0.85
CA THR A 65 -5.33 -9.87 0.16
C THR A 65 -5.86 -10.75 1.30
N ASP A 66 -6.18 -12.02 1.05
CA ASP A 66 -6.63 -12.96 2.08
C ASP A 66 -5.53 -13.33 3.10
N LYS A 67 -4.27 -13.31 2.66
CA LYS A 67 -3.10 -13.75 3.43
C LYS A 67 -2.34 -12.59 4.10
N ARG A 68 -2.60 -11.35 3.70
CA ARG A 68 -2.06 -10.15 4.35
C ARG A 68 -3.15 -9.36 5.07
N THR A 69 -2.76 -8.43 5.92
CA THR A 69 -3.63 -7.40 6.49
C THR A 69 -3.36 -6.10 5.75
N THR A 70 -4.39 -5.54 5.13
CA THR A 70 -4.35 -4.20 4.54
C THR A 70 -5.12 -3.28 5.48
N VAL A 71 -4.54 -2.14 5.87
CA VAL A 71 -5.19 -1.07 6.62
C VAL A 71 -5.17 0.19 5.77
N LEU A 72 -6.28 0.92 5.74
CA LEU A 72 -6.42 2.17 4.97
C LEU A 72 -6.93 3.26 5.92
N PHE A 73 -6.18 4.35 6.03
CA PHE A 73 -6.58 5.56 6.72
C PHE A 73 -6.85 6.66 5.69
N SER A 74 -7.92 7.40 5.89
CA SER A 74 -8.36 8.48 4.99
C SER A 74 -9.16 9.49 5.79
N THR A 75 -8.96 10.78 5.55
CA THR A 75 -9.78 11.82 6.19
C THR A 75 -11.16 11.87 5.54
N THR A 76 -11.20 11.73 4.21
CA THR A 76 -12.45 11.69 3.45
C THR A 76 -12.53 10.45 2.58
N VAL A 77 -13.73 9.87 2.43
CA VAL A 77 -13.95 8.68 1.61
C VAL A 77 -14.73 9.05 0.34
N TYR A 78 -14.01 9.56 -0.66
CA TYR A 78 -14.57 9.77 -2.00
C TYR A 78 -14.53 8.47 -2.83
N LYS A 79 -15.13 8.51 -4.02
CA LYS A 79 -15.28 7.33 -4.91
C LYS A 79 -13.96 6.60 -5.19
N ASP A 80 -12.87 7.32 -5.41
CA ASP A 80 -11.56 6.69 -5.68
C ASP A 80 -11.00 5.98 -4.45
N VAL A 81 -11.11 6.58 -3.25
CA VAL A 81 -10.71 5.93 -1.99
C VAL A 81 -11.53 4.66 -1.78
N GLN A 82 -12.84 4.73 -1.99
CA GLN A 82 -13.74 3.58 -1.90
C GLN A 82 -13.38 2.49 -2.90
N GLN A 83 -12.97 2.85 -4.12
CA GLN A 83 -12.53 1.88 -5.13
C GLN A 83 -11.23 1.17 -4.70
N ILE A 84 -10.24 1.91 -4.17
CA ILE A 84 -9.01 1.33 -3.62
C ILE A 84 -9.34 0.37 -2.46
N ALA A 85 -10.21 0.80 -1.55
CA ALA A 85 -10.66 -0.01 -0.42
C ALA A 85 -11.28 -1.33 -0.89
N MET A 86 -12.27 -1.29 -1.79
CA MET A 86 -12.94 -2.47 -2.33
C MET A 86 -12.01 -3.41 -3.10
N THR A 87 -10.97 -2.87 -3.74
CA THR A 87 -10.05 -3.66 -4.57
C THR A 87 -8.96 -4.34 -3.74
N TYR A 88 -8.45 -3.66 -2.70
CA TYR A 88 -7.22 -4.08 -2.01
C TYR A 88 -7.37 -4.42 -0.53
N LEU A 89 -8.55 -4.20 0.07
CA LEU A 89 -8.94 -4.76 1.37
C LEU A 89 -9.64 -6.12 1.19
N LYS A 90 -9.72 -6.89 2.28
CA LYS A 90 -10.49 -8.14 2.30
C LYS A 90 -11.97 -7.86 2.03
N SER A 91 -12.67 -8.80 1.42
CA SER A 91 -14.11 -8.66 1.14
C SER A 91 -14.98 -8.39 2.37
N ASN A 92 -14.51 -8.78 3.56
CA ASN A 92 -15.17 -8.56 4.85
C ASN A 92 -14.48 -7.50 5.72
N TYR A 93 -13.84 -6.48 5.11
CA TYR A 93 -13.21 -5.41 5.87
C TYR A 93 -14.23 -4.67 6.75
N VAL A 94 -13.76 -4.14 7.88
CA VAL A 94 -14.55 -3.31 8.79
C VAL A 94 -14.22 -1.85 8.50
N SER A 95 -15.23 -1.04 8.21
CA SER A 95 -15.09 0.42 8.17
C SER A 95 -15.35 0.97 9.56
N ILE A 96 -14.48 1.90 10.01
CA ILE A 96 -14.64 2.61 11.26
C ILE A 96 -14.62 4.09 10.93
N ASP A 97 -15.75 4.74 11.14
CA ASP A 97 -15.88 6.18 11.01
C ASP A 97 -15.80 6.78 12.42
N VAL A 98 -14.86 7.70 12.61
CA VAL A 98 -14.69 8.44 13.87
C VAL A 98 -15.19 9.86 13.61
N GLU A 99 -16.33 10.18 14.21
CA GLU A 99 -16.91 11.54 14.21
C GLU A 99 -16.08 12.51 15.08
#